data_AF-A0A7G2C4B7-F1
#
_entry.id   AF-A0A7G2C4B7-F1
#
_cell.length_a   1.000
_cell.length_b   1.000
_cell.length_c   1.000
_cell.angle_alpha   90.00
_cell.angle_beta   90.00
_cell.angle_gamma   90.00
#
_symmetry.space_group_name_H-M   'P 1'
#
loop_
_entity.id
_entity.type
_entity.pdbx_description
1 polymer ?
#
loop_
_entity_poly.entity_id
_entity_poly.type
_entity_poly.pdbx_seq_one_letter_code
_entity_poly.pdbx_strand_id
1 'polypeptide(L)'
;MEKNRYMNVYANENTIFPKVDKNSKTYINANYIHDVILSTTESSDAKEGEDNSIQPHFIACQAPLPHIVPDFYETVYEHNIHLILMVTSLTEKGILKADRYWPKSYKENGTEENELQEADLSNICDHFDDFVWSASPENDPKRNETVKKTRAGNFLLWNDDTLFPYRQDTKLQLVERVFFVQKVGNEKILKVRQVQYVGWPDHGIPLVTDSFDALLRLITNYKNAMANNDAYYNMIPPVMVHCSAGIGRTGTLLAAYTALEVLGNKERDAVTPFRNDTIRNIVVSLRQKRFGMVQTFAQYCFIYLVVLKYIKESRGGLDAFDAEGFTDYINKNCDAAQMAIYSAIQNNAMRNKKPNGGGDGNKCVTQSTKGFCQ
;
A
#
# COMPACT_ATOMS: atom_id res chain seq x y z
N MET A 1 14.63 -17.87 2.46
CA MET A 1 14.88 -16.60 3.17
C MET A 1 15.40 -15.50 2.25
N GLU A 2 16.13 -15.81 1.17
CA GLU A 2 16.76 -14.80 0.30
C GLU A 2 15.80 -13.87 -0.48
N LYS A 3 14.50 -14.19 -0.56
CA LYS A 3 13.52 -13.40 -1.34
C LYS A 3 12.82 -12.28 -0.54
N ASN A 4 13.03 -12.20 0.78
CA ASN A 4 12.39 -11.22 1.66
C ASN A 4 13.30 -10.02 1.91
N ARG A 5 12.82 -8.79 1.70
CA ARG A 5 13.57 -7.56 1.96
C ARG A 5 13.88 -7.38 3.46
N TYR A 6 12.95 -7.83 4.31
CA TYR A 6 13.08 -7.76 5.76
C TYR A 6 12.88 -9.14 6.38
N MET A 7 13.83 -9.55 7.23
CA MET A 7 13.84 -10.87 7.89
C MET A 7 12.68 -11.10 8.84
N ASN A 8 11.96 -10.05 9.24
CA ASN A 8 10.84 -10.09 10.17
C ASN A 8 9.50 -9.77 9.49
N VAL A 9 9.45 -9.65 8.16
CA VAL A 9 8.22 -9.38 7.41
C VAL A 9 7.99 -10.51 6.41
N TYR A 10 7.03 -11.36 6.71
CA TYR A 10 6.67 -12.53 5.89
C TYR A 10 5.28 -12.35 5.29
N ALA A 11 5.06 -12.96 4.13
CA ALA A 11 3.72 -13.10 3.59
C ALA A 11 2.92 -14.12 4.42
N ASN A 12 1.67 -13.77 4.77
CA ASN A 12 0.76 -14.72 5.41
C ASN A 12 0.42 -15.85 4.42
N GLU A 13 0.60 -17.11 4.80
CA GLU A 13 0.37 -18.28 3.93
C GLU A 13 -1.10 -18.40 3.47
N ASN A 14 -2.05 -18.03 4.33
CA ASN A 14 -3.48 -18.15 4.02
C ASN A 14 -3.90 -17.27 2.83
N THR A 15 -3.21 -16.15 2.64
CA THR A 15 -3.52 -15.10 1.66
C THR A 15 -2.32 -14.80 0.76
N ILE A 16 -1.30 -15.65 0.75
CA ILE A 16 -0.09 -15.44 -0.06
C ILE A 16 -0.46 -15.34 -1.54
N PHE A 17 0.21 -14.42 -2.23
CA PHE A 17 -0.01 -14.18 -3.65
C PHE A 17 1.32 -14.00 -4.40
N PRO A 18 1.51 -14.63 -5.58
CA PRO A 18 0.69 -15.72 -6.13
C PRO A 18 0.60 -16.91 -5.16
N LYS A 19 -0.43 -17.74 -5.33
CA LYS A 19 -0.52 -18.98 -4.55
C LYS A 19 0.69 -19.87 -4.90
N VAL A 20 1.45 -20.23 -3.88
CA VAL A 20 2.61 -21.10 -4.02
C VAL A 20 2.13 -22.54 -4.03
N ASP A 21 2.01 -23.14 -5.21
CA ASP A 21 1.82 -24.59 -5.32
C ASP A 21 3.18 -25.32 -5.31
N LYS A 22 3.16 -26.66 -5.19
CA LYS A 22 4.39 -27.47 -5.11
C LYS A 22 5.28 -27.37 -6.37
N ASN A 23 4.74 -26.90 -7.48
CA ASN A 23 5.42 -26.78 -8.77
C ASN A 23 5.80 -25.33 -9.11
N SER A 24 5.26 -24.36 -8.36
CA SER A 24 5.48 -22.94 -8.59
C SER A 24 6.88 -22.55 -8.15
N LYS A 25 7.67 -22.10 -9.12
CA LYS A 25 9.00 -21.54 -8.88
C LYS A 25 8.95 -20.07 -8.46
N THR A 26 7.79 -19.43 -8.60
CA THR A 26 7.58 -18.00 -8.38
C THR A 26 7.11 -17.76 -6.94
N TYR A 27 7.95 -17.10 -6.16
CA TYR A 27 7.60 -16.60 -4.85
C TYR A 27 7.96 -15.13 -4.79
N ILE A 28 6.96 -14.30 -4.47
CA ILE A 28 7.18 -12.94 -4.01
C ILE A 28 6.55 -12.77 -2.63
N ASN A 29 7.12 -11.89 -1.81
CA ASN A 29 6.54 -11.57 -0.52
C ASN A 29 5.37 -10.59 -0.71
N ALA A 30 4.21 -11.17 -1.02
CA ALA A 30 2.97 -10.44 -1.23
C ALA A 30 1.76 -11.22 -0.71
N ASN A 31 0.70 -10.47 -0.42
CA ASN A 31 -0.57 -11.02 0.00
C ASN A 31 -1.71 -10.40 -0.80
N TYR A 32 -2.67 -11.25 -1.15
CA TYR A 32 -3.95 -10.81 -1.69
C TYR A 32 -4.79 -10.20 -0.57
N ILE A 33 -5.24 -8.98 -0.78
CA ILE A 33 -6.08 -8.24 0.14
C ILE A 33 -7.46 -8.13 -0.50
N HIS A 34 -8.41 -8.86 0.09
CA HIS A 34 -9.78 -8.99 -0.38
C HIS A 34 -10.71 -9.07 0.83
N ASP A 35 -12.00 -8.80 0.62
CA ASP A 35 -13.09 -8.96 1.59
C ASP A 35 -12.84 -8.27 2.94
N VAL A 36 -12.10 -7.16 2.92
CA VAL A 36 -11.76 -6.40 4.13
C VAL A 36 -13.03 -5.93 4.83
N ILE A 37 -14.02 -5.51 4.05
CA ILE A 37 -15.31 -5.02 4.55
C ILE A 37 -16.18 -6.16 5.10
N LEU A 38 -16.26 -7.29 4.39
CA LEU A 38 -17.12 -8.44 4.76
C LEU A 38 -16.68 -9.09 6.08
N SER A 39 -15.39 -9.05 6.40
CA SER A 39 -14.89 -9.56 7.69
C SER A 39 -15.25 -8.68 8.90
N THR A 40 -15.75 -7.45 8.69
CA THR A 40 -16.17 -6.57 9.79
C THR A 40 -17.60 -6.84 10.27
N THR A 41 -18.36 -7.61 9.50
CA THR A 41 -19.69 -8.09 9.87
C THR A 41 -19.58 -9.54 10.34
N GLU A 42 -19.43 -9.76 11.65
CA GLU A 42 -19.69 -11.08 12.28
C GLU A 42 -21.21 -11.40 12.31
N SER A 43 -21.98 -10.94 11.33
CA SER A 43 -23.38 -11.35 11.16
C SER A 43 -23.44 -12.46 10.13
N SER A 44 -23.86 -13.63 10.57
CA SER A 44 -24.12 -14.88 9.84
C SER A 44 -25.08 -14.79 8.64
N ASP A 45 -25.45 -13.58 8.22
CA ASP A 45 -26.48 -13.32 7.21
C ASP A 45 -25.89 -12.69 5.93
N ALA A 46 -24.59 -12.87 5.67
CA ALA A 46 -24.03 -12.57 4.35
C ALA A 46 -24.78 -13.43 3.32
N LYS A 47 -25.70 -12.80 2.58
CA LYS A 47 -26.49 -13.48 1.56
C LYS A 47 -25.52 -14.06 0.52
N GLU A 48 -25.53 -15.38 0.38
CA GLU A 48 -24.92 -16.05 -0.77
C GLU A 48 -25.42 -15.37 -2.06
N GLY A 49 -24.52 -14.74 -2.81
CA GLY A 49 -24.85 -14.13 -4.10
C GLY A 49 -24.52 -12.65 -4.29
N GLU A 50 -23.89 -11.95 -3.32
CA GLU A 50 -23.32 -10.63 -3.61
C GLU A 50 -22.12 -10.80 -4.56
N ASP A 51 -22.22 -10.26 -5.78
CA ASP A 51 -21.16 -10.37 -6.77
C ASP A 51 -19.97 -9.49 -6.39
N ASN A 52 -18.98 -10.11 -5.73
CA ASN A 52 -17.74 -9.46 -5.34
C ASN A 52 -16.82 -9.11 -6.53
N SER A 53 -17.21 -9.44 -7.78
CA SER A 53 -16.44 -9.09 -9.00
C SER A 53 -16.23 -7.58 -9.19
N ILE A 54 -17.09 -6.75 -8.56
CA ILE A 54 -17.16 -5.29 -8.72
C ILE A 54 -16.24 -4.55 -7.71
N GLN A 55 -15.74 -5.23 -6.67
CA GLN A 55 -14.82 -4.64 -5.68
C GLN A 55 -13.37 -4.72 -6.19
N PRO A 56 -12.56 -3.65 -6.08
CA PRO A 56 -11.18 -3.73 -6.48
C PRO A 56 -10.42 -4.57 -5.47
N HIS A 57 -9.70 -5.54 -5.99
CA HIS A 57 -8.82 -6.37 -5.20
C HIS A 57 -7.41 -5.77 -5.18
N PHE A 58 -6.68 -6.00 -4.08
CA PHE A 58 -5.33 -5.47 -3.95
C PHE A 58 -4.31 -6.58 -3.75
N ILE A 59 -3.09 -6.32 -4.21
CA ILE A 59 -1.91 -7.12 -3.88
C ILE A 59 -0.98 -6.22 -3.06
N ALA A 60 -0.87 -6.49 -1.77
CA ALA A 60 0.07 -5.78 -0.89
C ALA A 60 1.41 -6.54 -0.86
N CYS A 61 2.49 -5.90 -1.31
CA CYS A 61 3.80 -6.55 -1.43
C CYS A 61 4.95 -5.68 -0.92
N GLN A 62 6.11 -6.30 -0.69
CA GLN A 62 7.35 -5.55 -0.46
C GLN A 62 7.85 -4.90 -1.76
N ALA A 63 8.69 -3.86 -1.66
CA ALA A 63 9.47 -3.40 -2.81
C ALA A 63 10.36 -4.55 -3.31
N PRO A 64 10.31 -4.90 -4.60
CA PRO A 64 11.08 -6.01 -5.15
C PRO A 64 12.58 -5.78 -4.96
N LEU A 65 13.31 -6.84 -4.65
CA LEU A 65 14.78 -6.84 -4.61
C LEU A 65 15.31 -7.09 -6.03
N PRO A 66 16.54 -6.69 -6.38
CA PRO A 66 17.07 -6.83 -7.73
C PRO A 66 16.96 -8.25 -8.31
N HIS A 67 17.28 -9.27 -7.51
CA HIS A 67 17.17 -10.68 -7.91
C HIS A 67 15.74 -11.23 -7.92
N ILE A 68 14.77 -10.48 -7.40
CA ILE A 68 13.34 -10.83 -7.33
C ILE A 68 12.52 -10.08 -8.39
N VAL A 69 13.10 -9.10 -9.08
CA VAL A 69 12.43 -8.37 -10.16
C VAL A 69 11.83 -9.33 -11.24
N PRO A 70 12.49 -10.42 -11.65
CA PRO A 70 11.87 -11.39 -12.56
C PRO A 70 10.57 -12.01 -12.02
N ASP A 71 10.57 -12.46 -10.75
CA ASP A 71 9.38 -13.05 -10.10
C ASP A 71 8.26 -12.03 -9.90
N PHE A 72 8.65 -10.77 -9.64
CA PHE A 72 7.72 -9.64 -9.56
C PHE A 72 7.02 -9.41 -10.90
N TYR A 73 7.75 -9.40 -12.02
CA TYR A 73 7.15 -9.23 -13.34
C TYR A 73 6.39 -10.45 -13.85
N GLU A 74 6.78 -11.66 -13.44
CA GLU A 74 5.94 -12.85 -13.64
C GLU A 74 4.57 -12.64 -12.97
N THR A 75 4.55 -12.17 -11.72
CA THR A 75 3.30 -11.88 -11.01
C THR A 75 2.49 -10.77 -11.69
N VAL A 76 3.14 -9.67 -12.09
CA VAL A 76 2.48 -8.55 -12.79
C VAL A 76 1.85 -9.02 -14.10
N TYR A 77 2.57 -9.82 -14.88
CA TYR A 77 2.16 -10.25 -16.21
C TYR A 77 1.06 -11.31 -16.20
N GLU A 78 1.21 -12.35 -15.38
CA GLU A 78 0.26 -13.48 -15.29
C GLU A 78 -1.07 -13.06 -14.65
N HIS A 79 -1.06 -12.02 -13.79
CA HIS A 79 -2.26 -11.53 -13.10
C HIS A 79 -2.80 -10.19 -13.61
N ASN A 80 -2.38 -9.76 -14.81
CA ASN A 80 -2.89 -8.55 -15.48
C ASN A 80 -2.83 -7.28 -14.61
N ILE A 81 -1.73 -7.09 -13.89
CA ILE A 81 -1.58 -5.93 -12.99
C ILE A 81 -1.26 -4.70 -13.82
N HIS A 82 -2.26 -3.86 -14.03
CA HIS A 82 -2.14 -2.64 -14.81
C HIS A 82 -1.79 -1.41 -13.97
N LEU A 83 -2.09 -1.42 -12.67
CA LEU A 83 -1.83 -0.30 -11.77
C LEU A 83 -0.94 -0.74 -10.60
N ILE A 84 0.20 -0.05 -10.45
CA ILE A 84 1.12 -0.20 -9.34
C ILE A 84 1.19 1.13 -8.56
N LEU A 85 0.86 1.10 -7.27
CA LEU A 85 1.01 2.24 -6.37
C LEU A 85 2.22 2.03 -5.46
N MET A 86 3.24 2.86 -5.65
CA MET A 86 4.50 2.83 -4.90
C MET A 86 4.54 3.97 -3.88
N VAL A 87 4.32 3.66 -2.60
CA VAL A 87 4.17 4.64 -1.52
C VAL A 87 5.51 4.82 -0.76
N THR A 88 6.59 5.03 -1.50
CA THR A 88 7.95 5.22 -0.95
C THR A 88 8.88 5.86 -1.97
N SER A 89 9.85 6.63 -1.49
CA SER A 89 11.04 6.98 -2.27
C SER A 89 11.98 5.77 -2.35
N LEU A 90 12.90 5.76 -3.33
CA LEU A 90 13.93 4.71 -3.43
C LEU A 90 14.86 4.75 -2.22
N THR A 91 15.26 5.96 -1.81
CA THR A 91 16.14 6.21 -0.68
C THR A 91 15.53 7.28 0.23
N GLU A 92 15.68 7.09 1.54
CA GLU A 92 15.15 7.96 2.59
C GLU A 92 16.26 8.17 3.63
N LYS A 93 16.76 9.41 3.78
CA LYS A 93 17.96 9.73 4.60
C LYS A 93 19.16 8.81 4.34
N GLY A 94 19.42 8.48 3.08
CA GLY A 94 20.50 7.57 2.69
C GLY A 94 20.21 6.09 2.93
N ILE A 95 19.04 5.73 3.47
CA ILE A 95 18.61 4.34 3.66
C ILE A 95 17.83 3.89 2.43
N LEU A 96 18.32 2.85 1.76
CA LEU A 96 17.61 2.22 0.64
C LEU A 96 16.30 1.58 1.14
N LYS A 97 15.17 2.03 0.57
CA LYS A 97 13.82 1.55 0.88
C LYS A 97 13.26 0.68 -0.23
N ALA A 98 13.60 0.99 -1.47
CA ALA A 98 13.18 0.24 -2.64
C ALA A 98 14.29 0.28 -3.68
N ASP A 99 14.44 -0.83 -4.40
CA ASP A 99 15.27 -0.86 -5.59
C ASP A 99 14.41 -0.45 -6.79
N ARG A 100 15.06 0.16 -7.77
CA ARG A 100 14.42 0.54 -9.02
C ARG A 100 14.09 -0.72 -9.82
N TYR A 101 12.83 -0.89 -10.19
CA TYR A 101 12.36 -2.08 -10.90
C TYR A 101 11.74 -1.78 -12.28
N TRP A 102 11.60 -0.53 -12.67
CA TRP A 102 11.05 -0.10 -13.96
C TRP A 102 12.17 0.23 -14.99
N PRO A 103 11.85 0.45 -16.29
CA PRO A 103 12.81 0.67 -17.37
C PRO A 103 13.69 1.90 -17.19
N LYS A 104 14.98 1.79 -17.56
CA LYS A 104 15.90 2.94 -17.55
C LYS A 104 15.52 3.92 -18.64
N SER A 105 15.50 5.21 -18.31
CA SER A 105 15.48 6.26 -19.30
C SER A 105 16.90 6.51 -19.81
N TYR A 106 16.97 6.89 -21.08
CA TYR A 106 18.22 7.16 -21.76
C TYR A 106 18.09 8.51 -22.47
N LYS A 107 19.13 9.34 -22.38
CA LYS A 107 19.26 10.55 -23.19
C LYS A 107 19.36 10.18 -24.67
N GLU A 108 19.08 11.11 -25.57
CA GLU A 108 19.24 10.94 -27.03
C GLU A 108 20.63 10.42 -27.42
N ASN A 109 21.67 10.84 -26.69
CA ASN A 109 23.05 10.39 -26.88
C ASN A 109 23.34 8.97 -26.34
N GLY A 110 22.32 8.26 -25.86
CA GLY A 110 22.38 6.89 -25.38
C GLY A 110 22.84 6.70 -23.94
N THR A 111 23.21 7.77 -23.21
CA THR A 111 23.59 7.69 -21.79
C THR A 111 22.38 7.53 -20.88
N GLU A 112 22.52 6.75 -19.79
CA GLU A 112 21.44 6.58 -18.81
C GLU A 112 21.12 7.93 -18.12
N GLU A 113 19.84 8.25 -17.98
CA GLU A 113 19.41 9.39 -17.21
C GLU A 113 19.32 9.05 -15.72
N ASN A 114 19.85 9.95 -14.88
CA ASN A 114 19.60 9.92 -13.45
C ASN A 114 18.19 10.48 -13.18
N GLU A 115 17.32 9.66 -12.59
CA GLU A 115 15.87 9.90 -12.51
C GLU A 115 15.41 11.11 -11.70
N LEU A 116 16.30 11.69 -10.89
CA LEU A 116 15.96 12.75 -9.93
C LEU A 116 17.06 13.81 -9.87
N GLN A 117 17.56 14.25 -11.02
CA GLN A 117 18.20 15.58 -11.07
C GLN A 117 17.08 16.62 -11.02
N GLU A 118 17.26 17.63 -10.15
CA GLU A 118 16.28 18.66 -9.80
C GLU A 118 15.41 19.11 -10.98
N ALA A 119 14.10 18.93 -10.83
CA ALA A 119 13.02 19.57 -11.59
C ALA A 119 13.31 19.77 -13.09
N ASP A 120 13.30 18.67 -13.85
CA ASP A 120 13.09 18.80 -15.28
C ASP A 120 11.67 19.35 -15.51
N LEU A 121 11.58 20.67 -15.74
CA LEU A 121 10.33 21.42 -15.82
C LEU A 121 9.39 20.86 -16.91
N SER A 122 9.93 20.15 -17.90
CA SER A 122 9.14 19.53 -18.96
C SER A 122 8.32 18.32 -18.51
N ASN A 123 8.65 17.73 -17.35
CA ASN A 123 7.91 16.60 -16.78
C ASN A 123 6.83 17.04 -15.79
N ILE A 124 6.69 18.34 -15.51
CA ILE A 124 5.74 18.86 -14.53
C ILE A 124 4.33 18.86 -15.12
N CYS A 125 3.38 18.26 -14.41
CA CYS A 125 1.95 18.35 -14.71
C CYS A 125 1.17 18.86 -13.50
N ASP A 126 0.12 19.66 -13.74
CA ASP A 126 -0.76 20.18 -12.68
C ASP A 126 -1.72 19.11 -12.13
N HIS A 127 -1.99 18.07 -12.92
CA HIS A 127 -2.74 16.89 -12.52
C HIS A 127 -2.35 15.70 -13.40
N PHE A 128 -2.45 14.48 -12.88
CA PHE A 128 -2.42 13.32 -13.75
C PHE A 128 -3.78 13.16 -14.41
N ASP A 129 -3.80 12.98 -15.74
CA ASP A 129 -5.03 12.70 -16.46
C ASP A 129 -5.76 11.49 -15.86
N ASP A 130 -7.09 11.53 -15.96
CA ASP A 130 -7.94 10.38 -15.70
C ASP A 130 -7.41 9.17 -16.47
N PHE A 131 -7.48 8.00 -15.84
CA PHE A 131 -7.00 6.77 -16.47
C PHE A 131 -7.88 6.43 -17.70
N VAL A 132 -7.50 6.94 -18.87
CA VAL A 132 -8.15 6.57 -20.13
C VAL A 132 -7.56 5.25 -20.57
N TRP A 133 -8.34 4.19 -20.35
CA TRP A 133 -8.02 2.86 -20.84
C TRP A 133 -8.24 2.79 -22.35
N SER A 134 -7.17 2.57 -23.12
CA SER A 134 -7.28 2.11 -24.51
C SER A 134 -7.16 0.58 -24.51
N ALA A 135 -8.29 -0.11 -24.65
CA ALA A 135 -8.42 -1.57 -24.53
C ALA A 135 -7.65 -2.41 -25.57
N SER A 136 -6.77 -1.81 -26.36
CA SER A 136 -6.09 -2.52 -27.43
C SER A 136 -4.60 -2.21 -27.46
N PRO A 137 -3.74 -3.17 -27.09
CA PRO A 137 -2.34 -3.21 -27.49
C PRO A 137 -2.17 -3.23 -29.02
N GLU A 138 -3.23 -3.53 -29.78
CA GLU A 138 -3.18 -3.63 -31.25
C GLU A 138 -3.11 -2.25 -31.93
N ASN A 139 -3.43 -1.17 -31.21
CA ASN A 139 -3.44 0.20 -31.74
C ASN A 139 -2.40 1.14 -31.12
N ASP A 140 -1.46 0.64 -30.31
CA ASP A 140 -0.37 1.48 -29.77
C ASP A 140 0.72 1.68 -30.86
N PRO A 141 0.89 2.92 -31.38
CA PRO A 141 1.67 3.19 -32.57
C PRO A 141 3.17 3.04 -32.25
N LYS A 142 3.82 2.09 -32.94
CA LYS A 142 5.28 1.81 -32.98
C LYS A 142 5.65 0.51 -32.26
N ARG A 143 5.33 -0.59 -32.94
CA ARG A 143 6.10 -1.83 -33.00
C ARG A 143 7.56 -1.62 -33.52
N ASN A 144 8.14 -0.44 -33.32
CA ASN A 144 9.44 -0.09 -33.86
C ASN A 144 10.52 -0.86 -33.12
N GLU A 145 11.34 -1.58 -33.89
CA GLU A 145 12.53 -2.30 -33.43
C GLU A 145 13.57 -1.40 -32.73
N THR A 146 13.39 -0.07 -32.78
CA THR A 146 14.32 0.93 -32.25
C THR A 146 14.13 1.29 -30.78
N VAL A 147 13.04 0.87 -30.11
CA VAL A 147 12.80 1.19 -28.69
C VAL A 147 13.74 0.38 -27.79
N LYS A 148 14.45 1.06 -26.88
CA LYS A 148 15.38 0.38 -25.96
C LYS A 148 14.59 -0.41 -24.90
N LYS A 149 14.75 -1.74 -24.92
CA LYS A 149 14.10 -2.64 -23.96
C LYS A 149 15.06 -2.99 -22.80
N THR A 150 14.61 -2.78 -21.58
CA THR A 150 15.26 -3.27 -20.35
C THR A 150 14.84 -4.71 -20.10
N ARG A 151 15.79 -5.61 -19.83
CA ARG A 151 15.48 -7.02 -19.52
C ARG A 151 15.36 -7.24 -18.01
N ALA A 152 14.30 -7.94 -17.60
CA ALA A 152 14.10 -8.45 -16.24
C ALA A 152 13.84 -9.96 -16.28
N GLY A 153 14.92 -10.76 -16.24
CA GLY A 153 14.81 -12.21 -16.46
C GLY A 153 14.27 -12.52 -17.87
N ASN A 154 13.09 -13.15 -17.94
CA ASN A 154 12.40 -13.47 -19.19
C ASN A 154 11.38 -12.40 -19.63
N PHE A 155 11.41 -11.22 -19.01
CA PHE A 155 10.57 -10.09 -19.37
C PHE A 155 11.37 -9.00 -20.06
N LEU A 156 10.74 -8.35 -21.02
CA LEU A 156 11.20 -7.13 -21.67
C LEU A 156 10.28 -6.00 -21.23
N LEU A 157 10.90 -4.88 -20.83
CA LEU A 157 10.19 -3.69 -20.39
C LEU A 157 10.68 -2.48 -21.16
N TRP A 158 9.77 -1.57 -21.50
CA TRP A 158 10.11 -0.33 -22.20
C TRP A 158 9.05 0.75 -21.96
N ASN A 159 9.45 2.01 -22.13
CA ASN A 159 8.54 3.14 -22.13
C ASN A 159 8.18 3.48 -23.58
N ASP A 160 7.09 4.20 -23.81
CA ASP A 160 6.88 4.87 -25.09
C ASP A 160 7.88 6.04 -25.17
N ASP A 161 8.99 5.83 -25.89
CA ASP A 161 10.14 6.76 -26.01
C ASP A 161 9.79 8.10 -26.68
N THR A 162 8.52 8.45 -26.85
CA THR A 162 8.15 9.58 -27.70
C THR A 162 8.21 10.94 -27.04
N LEU A 163 8.06 11.11 -25.72
CA LEU A 163 8.21 12.44 -25.12
C LEU A 163 8.79 12.48 -23.70
N PHE A 164 8.40 11.65 -22.73
CA PHE A 164 8.99 11.69 -21.38
C PHE A 164 8.86 10.35 -20.65
N PRO A 165 9.92 9.84 -19.99
CA PRO A 165 9.88 8.54 -19.30
C PRO A 165 9.01 8.54 -18.04
N TYR A 166 8.65 9.72 -17.53
CA TYR A 166 7.76 9.91 -16.39
C TYR A 166 7.09 11.29 -16.44
N ARG A 167 5.99 11.44 -15.69
CA ARG A 167 5.35 12.72 -15.36
C ARG A 167 5.44 12.96 -13.86
N GLN A 168 5.51 14.21 -13.42
CA GLN A 168 5.62 14.57 -12.01
C GLN A 168 4.61 15.65 -11.64
N ASP A 169 3.83 15.39 -10.60
CA ASP A 169 3.07 16.41 -9.89
C ASP A 169 3.91 16.83 -8.67
N THR A 170 4.55 18.00 -8.76
CA THR A 170 5.46 18.50 -7.72
C THR A 170 4.71 18.93 -6.46
N LYS A 171 3.45 19.38 -6.61
CA LYS A 171 2.59 19.80 -5.49
C LYS A 171 2.14 18.60 -4.68
N LEU A 172 1.67 17.55 -5.36
CA LEU A 172 1.27 16.30 -4.72
C LEU A 172 2.46 15.37 -4.44
N GLN A 173 3.65 15.71 -4.92
CA GLN A 173 4.87 14.91 -4.79
C GLN A 173 4.64 13.48 -5.30
N LEU A 174 4.00 13.38 -6.47
CA LEU A 174 3.72 12.12 -7.15
C LEU A 174 4.52 12.06 -8.45
N VAL A 175 4.98 10.86 -8.79
CA VAL A 175 5.66 10.57 -10.06
C VAL A 175 4.92 9.43 -10.75
N GLU A 176 4.54 9.62 -11.99
CA GLU A 176 3.87 8.61 -12.80
C GLU A 176 4.79 8.08 -13.89
N ARG A 177 4.78 6.77 -14.09
CA ARG A 177 5.46 6.07 -15.18
C ARG A 177 4.47 5.19 -15.91
N VAL A 178 4.47 5.26 -17.23
CA VAL A 178 3.73 4.33 -18.08
C VAL A 178 4.73 3.55 -18.90
N PHE A 179 4.68 2.23 -18.77
CA PHE A 179 5.60 1.33 -19.45
C PHE A 179 4.91 0.02 -19.82
N PHE A 180 5.54 -0.74 -20.70
CA PHE A 180 5.03 -1.99 -21.22
C PHE A 180 5.86 -3.15 -20.69
N VAL A 181 5.22 -4.31 -20.55
CA VAL A 181 5.83 -5.56 -20.09
C VAL A 181 5.43 -6.66 -21.07
N GLN A 182 6.42 -7.39 -21.58
CA GLN A 182 6.22 -8.53 -22.46
C GLN A 182 7.07 -9.71 -22.00
N LYS A 183 6.46 -10.90 -21.91
CA LYS A 183 7.18 -12.16 -21.70
C LYS A 183 7.84 -12.57 -23.02
N VAL A 184 9.14 -12.88 -22.99
CA VAL A 184 9.89 -13.29 -24.19
C VAL A 184 9.22 -14.52 -24.81
N GLY A 185 8.94 -14.42 -26.12
CA GLY A 185 8.25 -15.48 -26.87
C GLY A 185 6.72 -15.46 -26.75
N ASN A 186 6.13 -14.48 -26.06
CA ASN A 186 4.68 -14.29 -25.99
C ASN A 186 4.29 -13.00 -26.73
N GLU A 187 3.17 -13.03 -27.45
CA GLU A 187 2.65 -11.88 -28.20
C GLU A 187 1.94 -10.85 -27.32
N LYS A 188 1.42 -11.27 -26.16
CA LYS A 188 0.72 -10.37 -25.24
C LYS A 188 1.70 -9.32 -24.67
N ILE A 189 1.27 -8.06 -24.76
CA ILE A 189 1.95 -6.91 -24.19
C ILE A 189 1.04 -6.31 -23.11
N LEU A 190 1.56 -6.18 -21.89
CA LEU A 190 0.84 -5.60 -20.77
C LEU A 190 1.29 -4.15 -20.56
N LYS A 191 0.36 -3.19 -20.68
CA LYS A 191 0.59 -1.79 -20.30
C LYS A 191 0.44 -1.63 -18.80
N VAL A 192 1.44 -1.05 -18.14
CA VAL A 192 1.52 -0.84 -16.70
C VAL A 192 1.67 0.65 -16.41
N ARG A 193 0.77 1.19 -15.58
CA ARG A 193 0.87 2.51 -14.97
C ARG A 193 1.38 2.34 -13.54
N GLN A 194 2.54 2.90 -13.25
CA GLN A 194 3.07 3.00 -11.90
C GLN A 194 2.93 4.44 -11.43
N VAL A 195 2.32 4.65 -10.26
CA VAL A 195 2.27 5.96 -9.59
C VAL A 195 3.01 5.85 -8.27
N GLN A 196 4.04 6.66 -8.11
CA GLN A 196 4.92 6.71 -6.97
C GLN A 196 4.65 7.96 -6.14
N TYR A 197 4.35 7.79 -4.85
CA TYR A 197 4.31 8.89 -3.89
C TYR A 197 5.66 9.04 -3.20
N VAL A 198 6.37 10.12 -3.55
CA VAL A 198 7.69 10.46 -3.00
C VAL A 198 7.61 11.46 -1.84
N GLY A 199 6.41 11.97 -1.54
CA GLY A 199 6.17 12.95 -0.49
C GLY A 199 5.93 12.40 0.92
N TRP A 200 5.92 11.08 1.11
CA TRP A 200 5.76 10.54 2.46
C TRP A 200 7.04 10.79 3.28
N PRO A 201 6.95 11.45 4.45
CA PRO A 201 8.13 11.76 5.25
C PRO A 201 8.83 10.51 5.82
N ASP A 202 10.14 10.63 6.06
CA ASP A 202 10.95 9.52 6.59
C ASP A 202 10.50 9.10 8.01
N HIS A 203 9.98 10.05 8.80
CA HIS A 203 9.35 9.81 10.09
C HIS A 203 7.93 10.38 10.11
N GLY A 204 7.02 9.69 10.78
CA GLY A 204 5.65 10.12 10.97
C GLY A 204 4.77 9.93 9.73
N ILE A 205 3.91 10.93 9.49
CA ILE A 205 2.83 10.92 8.51
C ILE A 205 2.84 12.23 7.70
N PRO A 206 2.31 12.23 6.47
CA PRO A 206 2.14 13.46 5.70
C PRO A 206 1.38 14.53 6.51
N LEU A 207 1.76 15.81 6.34
CA LEU A 207 1.10 16.93 7.03
C LEU A 207 -0.31 17.22 6.50
N VAL A 208 -0.53 16.90 5.22
CA VAL A 208 -1.79 17.07 4.50
C VAL A 208 -2.13 15.79 3.74
N THR A 209 -3.39 15.63 3.36
CA THR A 209 -3.87 14.40 2.72
C THR A 209 -3.97 14.49 1.20
N ASP A 210 -3.69 15.64 0.58
CA ASP A 210 -4.01 15.88 -0.85
C ASP A 210 -3.40 14.82 -1.79
N SER A 211 -2.15 14.42 -1.54
CA SER A 211 -1.48 13.35 -2.29
C SER A 211 -2.17 12.01 -2.11
N PHE A 212 -2.63 11.72 -0.89
CA PHE A 212 -3.43 10.54 -0.58
C PHE A 212 -4.76 10.56 -1.31
N ASP A 213 -5.44 11.70 -1.32
CA ASP A 213 -6.73 11.85 -1.99
C ASP A 213 -6.58 11.60 -3.51
N ALA A 214 -5.46 12.02 -4.10
CA ALA A 214 -5.15 11.70 -5.50
C ALA A 214 -4.90 10.20 -5.72
N LEU A 215 -4.15 9.52 -4.84
CA LEU A 215 -3.97 8.07 -4.91
C LEU A 215 -5.31 7.32 -4.75
N LEU A 216 -6.18 7.77 -3.86
CA LEU A 216 -7.50 7.18 -3.63
C LEU A 216 -8.40 7.37 -4.86
N ARG A 217 -8.41 8.58 -5.46
CA ARG A 217 -9.10 8.85 -6.73
C ARG A 217 -8.58 7.98 -7.86
N LEU A 218 -7.26 7.74 -7.95
CA LEU A 218 -6.68 6.86 -8.96
C LEU A 218 -7.20 5.42 -8.84
N ILE A 219 -7.33 4.89 -7.62
CA ILE A 219 -7.90 3.55 -7.39
C ILE A 219 -9.37 3.52 -7.83
N THR A 220 -10.16 4.53 -7.48
CA THR A 220 -11.58 4.61 -7.86
C THR A 220 -11.76 4.72 -9.38
N ASN A 221 -10.97 5.57 -10.04
CA ASN A 221 -11.02 5.74 -11.50
C ASN A 221 -10.61 4.45 -12.22
N TYR A 222 -9.57 3.77 -11.71
CA TYR A 222 -9.15 2.48 -12.23
C TYR A 222 -10.25 1.42 -12.10
N LYS A 223 -10.88 1.30 -10.92
CA LYS A 223 -12.02 0.42 -10.67
C LYS A 223 -13.14 0.66 -11.69
N ASN A 224 -13.54 1.92 -11.85
CA ASN A 224 -14.63 2.30 -12.76
C ASN A 224 -14.29 2.01 -14.23
N ALA A 225 -13.05 2.29 -14.65
CA ALA A 225 -12.59 2.01 -16.01
C ALA A 225 -12.58 0.50 -16.32
N MET A 226 -12.18 -0.33 -15.35
CA MET A 226 -12.11 -1.78 -15.52
C MET A 226 -13.50 -2.43 -15.52
N ALA A 227 -14.41 -1.98 -14.65
CA ALA A 227 -15.79 -2.47 -14.62
C ALA A 227 -16.57 -2.18 -15.92
N ASN A 228 -16.27 -1.07 -16.60
CA ASN A 228 -16.87 -0.76 -17.90
C ASN A 228 -16.31 -1.62 -19.05
N ASN A 229 -15.27 -2.42 -18.80
CA ASN A 229 -14.57 -3.24 -19.80
C ASN A 229 -14.76 -4.76 -19.57
N ASP A 230 -15.87 -5.15 -18.91
CA ASP A 230 -16.26 -6.53 -18.54
C ASP A 230 -16.13 -7.57 -19.67
N ALA A 231 -16.08 -7.15 -20.94
CA ALA A 231 -15.92 -8.06 -22.07
C ALA A 231 -14.55 -8.79 -22.12
N TYR A 232 -13.51 -8.26 -21.45
CA TYR A 232 -12.14 -8.83 -21.53
C TYR A 232 -11.68 -9.54 -20.25
N TYR A 233 -12.16 -9.12 -19.08
CA TYR A 233 -11.77 -9.68 -17.79
C TYR A 233 -12.99 -10.18 -17.02
N ASN A 234 -12.91 -11.39 -16.47
CA ASN A 234 -13.97 -11.96 -15.64
C ASN A 234 -14.09 -11.29 -14.26
N MET A 235 -13.08 -10.50 -13.85
CA MET A 235 -13.03 -9.73 -12.60
C MET A 235 -12.13 -8.51 -12.82
N ILE A 236 -12.36 -7.43 -12.06
CA ILE A 236 -11.48 -6.25 -12.08
C ILE A 236 -10.03 -6.68 -11.74
N PRO A 237 -9.03 -6.44 -12.63
CA PRO A 237 -7.66 -6.84 -12.35
C PRO A 237 -7.11 -6.10 -11.12
N PRO A 238 -6.31 -6.77 -10.26
CA PRO A 238 -5.95 -6.23 -8.97
C PRO A 238 -4.99 -5.03 -9.06
N VAL A 239 -5.11 -4.11 -8.11
CA VAL A 239 -4.15 -3.01 -7.91
C VAL A 239 -3.02 -3.49 -7.02
N MET A 240 -1.79 -3.42 -7.50
CA MET A 240 -0.62 -3.74 -6.68
C MET A 240 -0.17 -2.52 -5.90
N VAL A 241 -0.02 -2.65 -4.58
CA VAL A 241 0.38 -1.55 -3.69
C VAL A 241 1.59 -1.98 -2.87
N HIS A 242 2.63 -1.17 -2.88
CA HIS A 242 3.82 -1.43 -2.06
C HIS A 242 4.41 -0.14 -1.51
N CYS A 243 5.24 -0.30 -0.48
CA CYS A 243 6.16 0.72 0.00
C CYS A 243 7.54 0.08 0.07
N SER A 244 8.19 0.07 1.24
CA SER A 244 9.40 -0.72 1.44
C SER A 244 9.08 -2.17 1.85
N ALA A 245 8.58 -2.36 3.08
CA ALA A 245 8.16 -3.68 3.58
C ALA A 245 6.76 -4.12 3.10
N GLY A 246 5.97 -3.17 2.60
CA GLY A 246 4.60 -3.46 2.13
C GLY A 246 3.57 -3.59 3.24
N ILE A 247 3.78 -2.94 4.40
CA ILE A 247 2.91 -3.10 5.58
C ILE A 247 2.52 -1.78 6.25
N GLY A 248 3.44 -0.83 6.44
CA GLY A 248 3.14 0.47 7.06
C GLY A 248 2.30 1.38 6.16
N ARG A 249 2.97 2.11 5.26
CA ARG A 249 2.33 3.06 4.33
C ARG A 249 1.31 2.40 3.40
N THR A 250 1.63 1.20 2.93
CA THR A 250 0.71 0.34 2.18
C THR A 250 -0.56 0.05 2.97
N GLY A 251 -0.44 -0.35 4.24
CA GLY A 251 -1.58 -0.59 5.11
C GLY A 251 -2.41 0.66 5.34
N THR A 252 -1.78 1.81 5.53
CA THR A 252 -2.47 3.09 5.72
C THR A 252 -3.29 3.48 4.49
N LEU A 253 -2.72 3.37 3.28
CA LEU A 253 -3.45 3.67 2.05
C LEU A 253 -4.65 2.74 1.85
N LEU A 254 -4.45 1.43 2.03
CA LEU A 254 -5.54 0.46 1.87
C LEU A 254 -6.63 0.65 2.93
N ALA A 255 -6.26 0.94 4.19
CA ALA A 255 -7.23 1.19 5.26
C ALA A 255 -8.04 2.46 5.01
N ALA A 256 -7.40 3.55 4.57
CA ALA A 256 -8.08 4.79 4.20
C ALA A 256 -9.04 4.58 3.04
N TYR A 257 -8.59 3.89 1.97
CA TYR A 257 -9.45 3.52 0.84
C TYR A 257 -10.68 2.74 1.30
N THR A 258 -10.49 1.66 2.07
CA THR A 258 -11.60 0.85 2.57
C THR A 258 -12.56 1.67 3.44
N ALA A 259 -12.05 2.58 4.27
CA ALA A 259 -12.89 3.43 5.11
C ALA A 259 -13.76 4.39 4.28
N LEU A 260 -13.21 4.98 3.21
CA LEU A 260 -13.98 5.84 2.32
C LEU A 260 -15.03 5.06 1.51
N GLU A 261 -14.72 3.85 1.06
CA GLU A 261 -15.69 3.00 0.36
C GLU A 261 -16.86 2.59 1.28
N VAL A 262 -16.59 2.31 2.56
CA VAL A 262 -17.65 2.05 3.56
C VAL A 262 -18.52 3.29 3.76
N LEU A 263 -17.91 4.47 3.86
CA LEU A 263 -18.60 5.73 4.13
C LEU A 263 -19.37 6.31 2.93
N GLY A 264 -18.90 6.03 1.71
CA GLY A 264 -19.47 6.54 0.47
C GLY A 264 -20.63 5.71 -0.08
N ASN A 265 -20.79 4.45 0.36
CA ASN A 265 -21.82 3.56 -0.14
C ASN A 265 -23.10 3.67 0.69
N LYS A 266 -24.10 4.41 0.17
CA LYS A 266 -25.39 4.65 0.83
C LYS A 266 -26.23 3.40 1.09
N GLU A 267 -26.10 2.36 0.25
CA GLU A 267 -26.78 1.09 0.48
C GLU A 267 -26.11 0.31 1.62
N ARG A 268 -24.78 0.42 1.75
CA ARG A 268 -24.02 -0.13 2.89
C ARG A 268 -24.21 0.68 4.16
N ASP A 269 -24.47 1.98 4.11
CA ASP A 269 -24.80 2.78 5.31
C ASP A 269 -26.01 2.18 6.08
N ALA A 270 -26.92 1.46 5.40
CA ALA A 270 -28.06 0.77 6.01
C ALA A 270 -27.72 -0.60 6.62
N VAL A 271 -26.69 -1.29 6.11
CA VAL A 271 -26.32 -2.68 6.51
C VAL A 271 -25.08 -2.71 7.41
N THR A 272 -24.11 -1.82 7.18
CA THR A 272 -22.83 -1.72 7.89
C THR A 272 -22.49 -0.23 8.12
N PRO A 273 -23.17 0.45 9.06
CA PRO A 273 -22.96 1.87 9.28
C PRO A 273 -21.51 2.15 9.71
N PHE A 274 -20.98 3.29 9.28
CA PHE A 274 -19.68 3.76 9.76
C PHE A 274 -19.76 4.11 11.26
N ARG A 275 -18.97 3.43 12.09
CA ARG A 275 -18.94 3.52 13.56
C ARG A 275 -17.55 3.86 14.08
N ASN A 276 -17.46 4.18 15.37
CA ASN A 276 -16.19 4.50 16.03
C ASN A 276 -15.16 3.37 15.95
N ASP A 277 -15.60 2.12 15.81
CA ASP A 277 -14.73 0.95 15.68
C ASP A 277 -14.49 0.50 14.22
N THR A 278 -15.08 1.16 13.22
CA THR A 278 -14.93 0.78 11.80
C THR A 278 -13.47 0.78 11.35
N ILE A 279 -12.73 1.86 11.62
CA ILE A 279 -11.30 1.95 11.25
C ILE A 279 -10.47 0.87 11.97
N ARG A 280 -10.78 0.59 13.25
CA ARG A 280 -10.15 -0.50 13.99
C ARG A 280 -10.41 -1.85 13.31
N ASN A 281 -11.66 -2.14 12.94
CA ASN A 281 -12.04 -3.42 12.33
C ASN A 281 -11.39 -3.60 10.95
N ILE A 282 -11.33 -2.54 10.14
CA ILE A 282 -10.60 -2.52 8.87
C ILE A 282 -9.12 -2.89 9.09
N VAL A 283 -8.45 -2.24 10.05
CA VAL A 283 -7.03 -2.51 10.31
C VAL A 283 -6.80 -3.92 10.85
N VAL A 284 -7.69 -4.43 11.72
CA VAL A 284 -7.65 -5.83 12.18
C VAL A 284 -7.78 -6.80 11.00
N SER A 285 -8.73 -6.57 10.12
CA SER A 285 -8.92 -7.38 8.91
C SER A 285 -7.70 -7.35 8.00
N LEU A 286 -7.16 -6.16 7.70
CA LEU A 286 -5.92 -6.04 6.93
C LEU A 286 -4.76 -6.80 7.58
N ARG A 287 -4.65 -6.79 8.91
CA ARG A 287 -3.63 -7.53 9.65
C ARG A 287 -3.81 -9.05 9.60
N GLN A 288 -5.05 -9.53 9.50
CA GLN A 288 -5.33 -10.94 9.23
C GLN A 288 -4.90 -11.33 7.81
N LYS A 289 -4.99 -10.41 6.83
CA LYS A 289 -4.57 -10.68 5.44
C LYS A 289 -3.06 -10.52 5.24
N ARG A 290 -2.41 -9.56 5.88
CA ARG A 290 -0.95 -9.37 5.84
C ARG A 290 -0.49 -8.85 7.19
N PHE A 291 0.44 -9.57 7.82
CA PHE A 291 0.90 -9.20 9.15
C PHE A 291 1.52 -7.80 9.19
N GLY A 292 1.23 -7.02 10.23
CA GLY A 292 1.84 -5.72 10.45
C GLY A 292 1.27 -4.55 9.63
N MET A 293 0.15 -4.75 8.93
CA MET A 293 -0.55 -3.67 8.22
C MET A 293 -0.87 -2.51 9.17
N VAL A 294 -0.52 -1.28 8.77
CA VAL A 294 -0.52 -0.06 9.60
C VAL A 294 0.41 -0.25 10.82
N GLN A 295 1.67 0.16 10.69
CA GLN A 295 2.73 -0.18 11.64
C GLN A 295 2.80 0.74 12.85
N THR A 296 2.44 2.02 12.69
CA THR A 296 2.62 3.04 13.74
C THR A 296 1.30 3.63 14.18
N PHE A 297 1.28 4.20 15.38
CA PHE A 297 0.12 4.92 15.90
C PHE A 297 -0.20 6.16 15.06
N ALA A 298 0.81 6.94 14.65
CA ALA A 298 0.60 8.07 13.75
C ALA A 298 -0.08 7.65 12.44
N GLN A 299 0.36 6.54 11.82
CA GLN A 299 -0.28 6.00 10.62
C GLN A 299 -1.75 5.65 10.86
N TYR A 300 -2.09 5.12 12.04
CA TYR A 300 -3.47 4.83 12.42
C TYR A 300 -4.29 6.12 12.55
N CYS A 301 -3.76 7.15 13.22
CA CYS A 301 -4.40 8.46 13.33
C CYS A 301 -4.57 9.17 11.98
N PHE A 302 -3.62 8.99 11.06
CA PHE A 302 -3.71 9.56 9.72
C PHE A 302 -4.90 8.99 8.92
N ILE A 303 -5.32 7.75 9.17
CA ILE A 303 -6.53 7.20 8.56
C ILE A 303 -7.76 8.01 9.01
N TYR A 304 -7.85 8.36 10.30
CA TYR A 304 -8.92 9.22 10.81
C TYR A 304 -8.89 10.61 10.17
N LEU A 305 -7.69 11.19 9.98
CA LEU A 305 -7.54 12.48 9.32
C LEU A 305 -8.15 12.48 7.91
N VAL A 306 -7.82 11.47 7.10
CA VAL A 306 -8.36 11.31 5.73
C VAL A 306 -9.89 11.19 5.77
N VAL A 307 -10.42 10.36 6.67
CA VAL A 307 -11.88 10.16 6.81
C VAL A 307 -12.59 11.45 7.26
N LEU A 308 -12.06 12.15 8.26
CA LEU A 308 -12.65 13.39 8.77
C LEU A 308 -12.65 14.49 7.72
N LYS A 309 -11.57 14.63 6.94
CA LYS A 309 -11.52 15.53 5.80
C LYS A 309 -12.60 15.19 4.77
N TYR A 310 -12.71 13.91 4.38
CA TYR A 310 -13.73 13.47 3.45
C TYR A 310 -15.16 13.79 3.95
N ILE A 311 -15.46 13.57 5.24
CA ILE A 311 -16.76 13.92 5.83
C ILE A 311 -17.02 15.43 5.75
N LYS A 312 -16.01 16.25 6.08
CA LYS A 312 -16.10 17.72 6.01
C LYS A 312 -16.44 18.18 4.59
N GLU A 313 -15.73 17.66 3.59
CA GLU A 313 -15.89 18.07 2.19
C GLU A 313 -17.18 17.53 1.55
N SER A 314 -17.56 16.29 1.85
CA SER A 314 -18.72 15.63 1.23
C SER A 314 -20.06 15.92 1.90
N ARG A 315 -20.06 16.27 3.20
CA ARG A 315 -21.29 16.46 3.99
C ARG A 315 -21.42 17.86 4.62
N GLY A 316 -20.47 18.78 4.37
CA GLY A 316 -20.51 20.17 4.85
C GLY A 316 -20.53 20.33 6.38
N GLY A 317 -20.07 19.32 7.13
CA GLY A 317 -20.45 19.12 8.54
C GLY A 317 -19.38 19.36 9.60
N LEU A 318 -18.24 20.00 9.30
CA LEU A 318 -17.16 20.21 10.29
C LEU A 318 -16.46 21.56 10.07
N ASP A 319 -17.13 22.66 10.39
CA ASP A 319 -16.53 24.02 10.31
C ASP A 319 -15.37 24.23 11.30
N ALA A 320 -15.19 23.34 12.30
CA ALA A 320 -14.23 23.49 13.39
C ALA A 320 -13.10 22.44 13.44
N PHE A 321 -12.96 21.54 12.46
CA PHE A 321 -11.86 20.55 12.49
C PHE A 321 -10.57 21.14 11.88
N ASP A 322 -9.61 21.46 12.75
CA ASP A 322 -8.25 21.87 12.41
C ASP A 322 -7.39 20.63 12.06
N ALA A 323 -7.43 20.24 10.79
CA ALA A 323 -6.70 19.10 10.25
C ALA A 323 -5.17 19.28 10.38
N GLU A 324 -4.66 20.51 10.20
CA GLU A 324 -3.24 20.82 10.30
C GLU A 324 -2.78 20.73 11.76
N GLY A 325 -3.50 21.35 12.70
CA GLY A 325 -3.21 21.28 14.13
C GLY A 325 -3.33 19.86 14.71
N PHE A 326 -4.30 19.06 14.25
CA PHE A 326 -4.38 17.64 14.63
C PHE A 326 -3.16 16.86 14.13
N THR A 327 -2.74 17.06 12.89
CA THR A 327 -1.59 16.36 12.31
C THR A 327 -0.28 16.75 12.98
N ASP A 328 -0.09 18.04 13.24
CA ASP A 328 1.06 18.57 13.97
C ASP A 328 1.10 18.04 15.42
N TYR A 329 -0.05 17.99 16.10
CA TYR A 329 -0.18 17.36 17.41
C TYR A 329 0.22 15.88 17.39
N ILE A 330 -0.28 15.10 16.43
CA ILE A 330 0.07 13.68 16.32
C ILE A 330 1.56 13.52 16.04
N ASN A 331 2.15 14.25 15.11
CA ASN A 331 3.59 14.14 14.81
C ASN A 331 4.46 14.52 16.01
N LYS A 332 4.10 15.56 16.77
CA LYS A 332 4.82 15.98 17.99
C LYS A 332 4.71 14.99 19.15
N ASN A 333 3.57 14.31 19.28
CA ASN A 333 3.29 13.42 20.42
C ASN A 333 3.45 11.94 20.09
N CYS A 334 3.57 11.55 18.82
CA CYS A 334 3.65 10.15 18.41
C CYS A 334 4.92 9.49 18.93
N ASP A 335 6.08 10.17 18.91
CA ASP A 335 7.32 9.58 19.42
C ASP A 335 7.25 9.34 20.94
N ALA A 336 6.64 10.28 21.69
CA ALA A 336 6.41 10.13 23.12
C ALA A 336 5.39 9.03 23.43
N ALA A 337 4.29 8.95 22.68
CA ALA A 337 3.28 7.91 22.82
C ALA A 337 3.83 6.52 22.44
N GLN A 338 4.62 6.45 21.37
CA GLN A 338 5.28 5.22 20.90
C GLN A 338 6.33 4.77 21.92
N MET A 339 7.13 5.67 22.49
CA MET A 339 8.08 5.37 23.56
C MET A 339 7.38 4.96 24.86
N ALA A 340 6.27 5.59 25.23
CA ALA A 340 5.48 5.20 26.40
C ALA A 340 4.87 3.80 26.25
N ILE A 341 4.35 3.47 25.06
CA ILE A 341 3.83 2.14 24.73
C ILE A 341 4.97 1.11 24.71
N TYR A 342 6.11 1.41 24.08
CA TYR A 342 7.29 0.54 24.09
C TYR A 342 7.79 0.28 25.51
N SER A 343 7.88 1.32 26.34
CA SER A 343 8.27 1.21 27.74
C SER A 343 7.26 0.38 28.54
N ALA A 344 5.95 0.58 28.34
CA ALA A 344 4.90 -0.21 28.98
C ALA A 344 4.94 -1.69 28.56
N ILE A 345 5.21 -1.98 27.28
CA ILE A 345 5.37 -3.34 26.76
C ILE A 345 6.62 -4.00 27.36
N GLN A 346 7.76 -3.31 27.42
CA GLN A 346 8.97 -3.84 28.03
C GLN A 346 8.81 -4.05 29.55
N ASN A 347 8.14 -3.15 30.25
CA ASN A 347 7.85 -3.27 31.68
C ASN A 347 6.90 -4.44 31.98
N ASN A 348 5.94 -4.73 31.11
CA ASN A 348 5.09 -5.92 31.21
C ASN A 348 5.85 -7.22 30.88
N ALA A 349 6.76 -7.20 29.90
CA ALA A 349 7.61 -8.35 29.58
C ALA A 349 8.62 -8.67 30.71
N MET A 350 9.09 -7.66 31.43
CA MET A 350 9.96 -7.81 32.62
C MET A 350 9.19 -8.35 33.83
N ARG A 351 7.92 -7.95 34.03
CA ARG A 351 7.05 -8.52 35.08
C ARG A 351 6.71 -10.00 34.87
N ASN A 352 6.66 -10.46 33.62
CA ASN A 352 6.40 -11.87 33.29
C ASN A 352 7.66 -12.75 33.26
N LYS A 353 8.85 -12.17 33.47
CA LYS A 353 10.07 -12.93 33.81
C LYS A 353 10.25 -12.94 35.33
N LYS A 354 9.44 -13.74 36.05
CA LYS A 354 9.87 -14.19 37.37
C LYS A 354 11.09 -15.12 37.19
N PRO A 355 12.12 -15.01 38.03
CA PRO A 355 13.24 -15.95 37.99
C PRO A 355 12.72 -17.32 38.43
N ASN A 356 12.94 -18.33 37.59
CA ASN A 356 12.82 -19.73 38.00
C ASN A 356 14.06 -20.11 38.83
N GLY A 357 13.80 -20.73 39.99
CA GLY A 357 14.78 -21.35 40.88
C GLY A 357 14.77 -20.66 42.25
N GLY A 358 14.58 -21.34 43.38
CA GLY A 358 14.39 -22.74 43.73
C GLY A 358 14.04 -22.75 45.23
N GLY A 359 13.41 -23.83 45.71
CA GLY A 359 12.96 -23.93 47.11
C GLY A 359 14.11 -23.90 48.12
N ASP A 360 13.84 -23.38 49.31
CA ASP A 360 13.63 -24.23 50.49
C ASP A 360 13.10 -23.40 51.67
N GLY A 361 12.30 -24.05 52.51
CA GLY A 361 11.52 -23.38 53.55
C GLY A 361 12.33 -22.93 54.77
N ASN A 362 11.82 -21.91 55.46
CA ASN A 362 11.52 -22.03 56.88
C ASN A 362 10.70 -20.86 57.42
N LYS A 363 9.99 -21.17 58.51
CA LYS A 363 8.98 -20.39 59.25
C LYS A 363 9.50 -19.06 59.84
N CYS A 364 8.62 -18.04 59.88
CA CYS A 364 8.34 -17.19 61.05
C CYS A 364 7.08 -16.35 60.77
N VAL A 365 5.94 -16.66 61.39
CA VAL A 365 5.41 -16.07 62.64
C VAL A 365 4.99 -14.59 62.49
N THR A 366 3.67 -14.43 62.41
CA THR A 366 2.79 -13.32 62.85
C THR A 366 3.44 -12.01 63.31
N GLN A 367 2.94 -10.89 62.75
CA GLN A 367 2.29 -9.85 63.56
C GLN A 367 1.44 -8.91 62.70
N SER A 368 0.22 -8.67 63.20
CA SER A 368 -0.72 -7.64 62.77
C SER A 368 -0.21 -6.24 63.10
N THR A 369 -0.50 -5.24 62.26
CA THR A 369 -1.35 -4.08 62.62
C THR A 369 -1.46 -3.07 61.48
N LYS A 370 -2.72 -2.68 61.19
CA LYS A 370 -3.27 -1.33 60.90
C LYS A 370 -2.46 -0.32 60.09
N GLY A 371 -3.11 0.29 59.10
CA GLY A 371 -2.77 1.64 58.63
C GLY A 371 -3.46 2.05 57.33
N PHE A 372 -4.66 2.63 57.45
CA PHE A 372 -5.43 3.32 56.41
C PHE A 372 -4.83 4.71 56.09
N CYS A 373 -5.08 5.19 54.86
CA CYS A 373 -5.16 6.59 54.38
C CYS A 373 -4.18 7.66 54.89
N GLN A 374 -3.45 8.26 53.95
CA GLN A 374 -3.80 9.57 53.39
C GLN A 374 -3.33 9.66 51.95
#